data_AF-A0A954SKN5-F1
#
_entry.id   AF-A0A954SKN5-F1
#
_cell.length_a   1.000
_cell.length_b   1.000
_cell.length_c   1.000
_cell.angle_alpha   90.00
_cell.angle_beta   90.00
_cell.angle_gamma   90.00
#
_symmetry.space_group_name_H-M   'P 1'
#
loop_
_entity.id
_entity.type
_entity.pdbx_description
1 polymer ?
#
loop_
_entity_poly.entity_id
_entity_poly.type
_entity_poly.pdbx_seq_one_letter_code
_entity_poly.pdbx_strand_id
1 'polypeptide(L)'
;MSTPNTQKPTSVYQLVMAQSMIAARLPLLATAVMLLGCDLQPSGTSPDLSDSASTEAKMDPKIYIQQSLEGLRTQTAAHSSTWHLGDEENWAADQDTGRINFTFADGAIAEADMQIVGTYNTENGTFLWGWDHPSVAEPLSKHAALARQFGLDNGLSRYTERMVECTEDEAWEFTAVAARLGEANGAYRGPAGTALVFMTFGEIKLSKP
;
A
#
# COMPACT_ATOMS: atom_id res chain seq x y z
N MET A 1 12.22 -47.21 -10.23
CA MET A 1 11.58 -46.00 -10.77
C MET A 1 11.07 -45.21 -9.58
N SER A 2 11.89 -44.28 -9.08
CA SER A 2 11.55 -43.45 -7.92
C SER A 2 11.11 -42.10 -8.44
N THR A 3 9.86 -41.72 -8.17
CA THR A 3 9.36 -40.37 -8.40
C THR A 3 10.04 -39.40 -7.44
N PRO A 4 10.43 -38.19 -7.88
CA PRO A 4 10.93 -37.19 -6.97
C PRO A 4 9.75 -36.61 -6.17
N ASN A 5 9.92 -36.61 -4.85
CA ASN A 5 9.09 -35.96 -3.87
C ASN A 5 9.17 -34.44 -4.07
N THR A 6 8.20 -33.86 -4.78
CA THR A 6 8.05 -32.40 -4.88
C THR A 6 7.40 -31.90 -3.61
N GLN A 7 8.23 -31.64 -2.60
CA GLN A 7 7.83 -30.93 -1.40
C GLN A 7 7.47 -29.50 -1.82
N LYS A 8 6.16 -29.23 -1.95
CA LYS A 8 5.60 -27.91 -2.25
C LYS A 8 6.13 -26.93 -1.18
N PRO A 9 6.77 -25.80 -1.54
CA PRO A 9 7.29 -24.88 -0.53
C PRO A 9 6.14 -24.38 0.32
N THR A 10 6.27 -24.53 1.64
CA THR A 10 5.35 -23.99 2.63
C THR A 10 5.19 -22.51 2.35
N SER A 11 3.99 -22.13 1.92
CA SER A 11 3.62 -20.78 1.54
C SER A 11 3.97 -19.80 2.67
N VAL A 12 4.81 -18.81 2.39
CA VAL A 12 5.22 -17.72 3.30
C VAL A 12 4.00 -16.99 3.90
N TYR A 13 2.84 -17.12 3.25
CA TYR A 13 1.53 -16.62 3.66
C TYR A 13 1.07 -17.15 5.03
N GLN A 14 1.46 -18.35 5.44
CA GLN A 14 1.10 -18.89 6.76
C GLN A 14 1.77 -18.13 7.92
N LEU A 15 2.91 -17.49 7.69
CA LEU A 15 3.64 -16.79 8.76
C LEU A 15 3.10 -15.37 9.02
N VAL A 16 2.59 -14.70 7.99
CA VAL A 16 2.04 -13.34 8.10
C VAL A 16 0.63 -13.35 8.71
N MET A 17 -0.20 -14.32 8.33
CA MET A 17 -1.56 -14.45 8.89
C MET A 17 -1.58 -14.83 10.38
N ALA A 18 -0.56 -15.55 10.86
CA ALA A 18 -0.47 -15.96 12.26
C ALA A 18 -0.24 -14.79 13.24
N GLN A 19 0.30 -13.65 12.78
CA GLN A 19 0.58 -12.50 13.63
C GLN A 19 -0.63 -11.55 13.78
N SER A 20 -1.57 -11.54 12.82
CA SER A 20 -2.71 -10.61 12.83
C SER A 20 -3.91 -11.04 13.71
N MET A 21 -3.96 -12.28 14.21
CA MET A 21 -5.13 -12.74 14.99
C MET A 21 -5.12 -12.32 16.48
N ILE A 22 -4.05 -11.71 17.00
CA ILE A 22 -3.93 -11.43 18.44
C ILE A 22 -4.51 -10.06 18.85
N ALA A 23 -4.74 -9.13 17.93
CA ALA A 23 -4.99 -7.72 18.29
C ALA A 23 -6.47 -7.25 18.27
N ALA A 24 -7.45 -8.13 18.02
CA ALA A 24 -8.85 -7.71 17.85
C ALA A 24 -9.76 -8.04 19.06
N ARG A 25 -9.47 -7.48 20.24
CA ARG A 25 -10.45 -7.41 21.35
C ARG A 25 -10.23 -6.18 22.24
N LEU A 26 -10.93 -5.08 21.96
CA LEU A 26 -11.44 -4.16 23.00
C LEU A 26 -12.55 -3.25 22.43
N PRO A 27 -13.70 -3.09 23.11
CA PRO A 27 -14.81 -2.26 22.60
C PRO A 27 -14.67 -0.77 22.96
N LEU A 28 -15.19 0.07 22.05
CA LEU A 28 -15.40 1.52 22.17
C LEU A 28 -16.27 1.88 23.40
N LEU A 29 -15.85 2.90 24.16
CA LEU A 29 -16.72 3.64 25.08
C LEU A 29 -16.87 5.08 24.57
N ALA A 30 -18.09 5.40 24.12
CA ALA A 30 -18.50 6.73 23.70
C ALA A 30 -18.57 7.69 24.90
N THR A 31 -18.06 8.91 24.73
CA THR A 31 -18.20 9.98 25.73
C THR A 31 -19.14 11.05 25.19
N ALA A 32 -20.28 11.25 25.86
CA ALA A 32 -21.19 12.36 25.66
C ALA A 32 -20.95 13.39 26.76
N VAL A 33 -20.81 14.68 26.41
CA VAL A 33 -20.86 15.80 27.37
C VAL A 33 -21.74 16.91 26.78
N MET A 34 -22.67 17.36 27.64
CA MET A 34 -23.78 18.27 27.36
C MET A 34 -23.37 19.75 27.19
N LEU A 35 -24.23 20.44 26.43
CA LEU A 35 -24.33 21.89 26.25
C LEU A 35 -24.83 22.64 27.50
N LEU A 36 -24.13 23.72 27.86
CA LEU A 36 -24.63 24.96 28.48
C LEU A 36 -23.66 26.05 27.97
N GLY A 37 -24.04 27.12 27.27
CA GLY A 37 -25.12 28.06 27.52
C GLY A 37 -24.49 29.35 28.08
N CYS A 38 -24.20 30.34 27.22
CA CYS A 38 -24.04 31.75 27.58
C CYS A 38 -23.98 32.62 26.31
N ASP A 39 -25.08 33.34 26.04
CA ASP A 39 -25.12 34.52 25.18
C ASP A 39 -24.42 35.70 25.88
N LEU A 40 -23.60 36.46 25.13
CA LEU A 40 -23.57 37.93 25.20
C LEU A 40 -22.67 38.50 24.08
N GLN A 41 -23.26 39.26 23.16
CA GLN A 41 -22.58 40.21 22.28
C GLN A 41 -22.61 41.61 22.95
N PRO A 42 -21.69 42.53 22.63
CA PRO A 42 -22.04 43.46 21.54
C PRO A 42 -20.87 43.99 20.68
N SER A 43 -21.23 44.26 19.42
CA SER A 43 -20.78 45.30 18.49
C SER A 43 -19.32 45.81 18.47
N GLY A 44 -18.67 45.57 17.32
CA GLY A 44 -18.23 46.65 16.43
C GLY A 44 -16.75 47.04 16.50
N THR A 45 -15.94 46.47 15.59
CA THR A 45 -14.91 47.15 14.78
C THR A 45 -14.41 46.16 13.72
N SER A 46 -14.30 46.59 12.46
CA SER A 46 -13.57 45.90 11.38
C SER A 46 -12.94 46.96 10.49
N PRO A 47 -11.95 46.64 9.63
CA PRO A 47 -11.01 45.53 9.67
C PRO A 47 -9.55 46.03 9.64
N ASP A 48 -8.61 45.29 10.21
CA ASP A 48 -7.24 45.35 9.69
C ASP A 48 -6.85 43.98 9.16
N LEU A 49 -6.42 44.01 7.90
CA LEU A 49 -6.04 42.88 7.07
C LEU A 49 -4.54 42.72 7.23
N SER A 50 -4.08 41.69 7.94
CA SER A 50 -2.79 41.10 7.62
C SER A 50 -2.70 39.66 8.10
N ASP A 51 -2.70 38.78 7.10
CA ASP A 51 -1.96 37.52 7.08
C ASP A 51 -2.46 36.37 7.97
N SER A 52 -3.68 35.91 7.69
CA SER A 52 -4.02 34.50 7.93
C SER A 52 -3.70 33.69 6.67
N ALA A 53 -2.41 33.51 6.37
CA ALA A 53 -2.00 32.38 5.56
C ALA A 53 -2.31 31.13 6.38
N SER A 54 -3.43 30.48 6.05
CA SER A 54 -3.81 29.16 6.55
C SER A 54 -2.65 28.21 6.25
N THR A 55 -1.73 28.07 7.20
CA THR A 55 -0.76 26.98 7.17
C THR A 55 -1.58 25.74 7.46
N GLU A 56 -2.07 25.08 6.41
CA GLU A 56 -2.58 23.72 6.52
C GLU A 56 -1.48 22.92 7.19
N ALA A 57 -1.70 22.51 8.43
CA ALA A 57 -0.72 21.76 9.19
C ALA A 57 -0.52 20.42 8.48
N LYS A 58 0.56 20.34 7.69
CA LYS A 58 0.95 19.13 6.98
C LYS A 58 1.13 18.00 8.01
N MET A 59 0.42 16.90 7.82
CA MET A 59 0.48 15.73 8.71
C MET A 59 1.93 15.26 8.88
N ASP A 60 2.32 14.88 10.10
CA ASP A 60 3.63 14.27 10.35
C ASP A 60 3.84 13.07 9.41
N PRO A 61 4.94 13.02 8.64
CA PRO A 61 5.18 11.97 7.66
C PRO A 61 5.20 10.56 8.29
N LYS A 62 5.63 10.40 9.55
CA LYS A 62 5.60 9.11 10.24
C LYS A 62 4.16 8.64 10.48
N ILE A 63 3.29 9.56 10.91
CA ILE A 63 1.86 9.27 11.10
C ILE A 63 1.22 8.94 9.75
N TYR A 64 1.58 9.67 8.69
CA TYR A 64 1.09 9.38 7.35
C TYR A 64 1.48 7.97 6.88
N ILE A 65 2.74 7.57 7.07
CA ILE A 65 3.23 6.23 6.74
C ILE A 65 2.46 5.15 7.51
N GLN A 66 2.35 5.30 8.84
CA GLN A 66 1.63 4.34 9.70
C GLN A 66 0.16 4.18 9.27
N GLN A 67 -0.54 5.29 9.06
CA GLN A 67 -1.93 5.26 8.60
C GLN A 67 -2.08 4.64 7.21
N SER A 68 -1.09 4.83 6.32
CA SER A 68 -1.09 4.23 4.99
C SER A 68 -1.00 2.71 5.10
N LEU A 69 -0.11 2.21 5.97
CA LEU A 69 0.05 0.78 6.20
C LEU A 69 -1.21 0.14 6.79
N GLU A 70 -1.84 0.76 7.79
CA GLU A 70 -3.10 0.28 8.37
C GLU A 70 -4.26 0.33 7.36
N GLY A 71 -4.32 1.38 6.54
CA GLY A 71 -5.29 1.49 5.45
C GLY A 71 -5.13 0.34 4.45
N LEU A 72 -3.89 0.07 4.02
CA LEU A 72 -3.60 -1.02 3.11
C LEU A 72 -3.94 -2.39 3.72
N ARG A 73 -3.61 -2.63 5.00
CA ARG A 73 -3.99 -3.85 5.73
C ARG A 73 -5.51 -4.06 5.73
N THR A 74 -6.27 -2.99 5.92
CA THR A 74 -7.73 -3.02 5.91
C THR A 74 -8.27 -3.35 4.51
N GLN A 75 -7.72 -2.73 3.45
CA GLN A 75 -8.05 -3.06 2.06
C GLN A 75 -7.76 -4.53 1.74
N THR A 76 -6.58 -5.03 2.13
CA THR A 76 -6.19 -6.43 1.92
C THR A 76 -7.13 -7.40 2.62
N ALA A 77 -7.52 -7.13 3.87
CA ALA A 77 -8.47 -7.98 4.60
C ALA A 77 -9.87 -8.00 3.94
N ALA A 78 -10.33 -6.86 3.43
CA ALA A 78 -11.58 -6.76 2.69
C ALA A 78 -11.53 -7.56 1.38
N HIS A 79 -10.44 -7.45 0.62
CA HIS A 79 -10.23 -8.19 -0.63
C HIS A 79 -10.13 -9.70 -0.43
N SER A 80 -9.39 -10.13 0.60
CA SER A 80 -9.32 -11.53 0.98
C SER A 80 -10.70 -12.09 1.32
N SER A 81 -11.52 -11.32 2.03
CA SER A 81 -12.88 -11.75 2.40
C SER A 81 -13.89 -11.71 1.25
N THR A 82 -13.69 -10.82 0.27
CA THR A 82 -14.68 -10.55 -0.80
C THR A 82 -14.45 -11.39 -2.03
N TRP A 83 -13.20 -11.56 -2.43
CA TRP A 83 -12.83 -12.25 -3.67
C TRP A 83 -11.64 -13.19 -3.52
N HIS A 84 -11.23 -13.48 -2.28
CA HIS A 84 -10.22 -14.49 -1.96
C HIS A 84 -8.78 -14.11 -2.35
N LEU A 85 -8.45 -12.82 -2.35
CA LEU A 85 -7.05 -12.39 -2.45
C LEU A 85 -6.18 -13.10 -1.41
N GLY A 86 -5.09 -13.72 -1.86
CA GLY A 86 -4.18 -14.55 -1.08
C GLY A 86 -4.39 -16.06 -1.26
N ASP A 87 -5.53 -16.48 -1.84
CA ASP A 87 -5.86 -17.88 -2.13
C ASP A 87 -5.71 -18.23 -3.62
N GLU A 88 -5.16 -17.32 -4.44
CA GLU A 88 -4.90 -17.58 -5.86
C GLU A 88 -3.94 -18.76 -6.08
N GLU A 89 -4.20 -19.57 -7.11
CA GLU A 89 -3.28 -20.63 -7.53
C GLU A 89 -2.08 -20.07 -8.31
N ASN A 90 -2.34 -19.02 -9.08
CA ASN A 90 -1.34 -18.36 -9.90
C ASN A 90 -1.64 -16.87 -10.02
N TRP A 91 -0.60 -16.09 -10.29
CA TRP A 91 -0.70 -14.69 -10.63
C TRP A 91 0.19 -14.38 -11.83
N ALA A 92 -0.14 -13.34 -12.57
CA ALA A 92 0.67 -12.85 -13.68
C ALA A 92 0.61 -11.32 -13.74
N ALA A 93 1.77 -10.69 -13.92
CA ALA A 93 1.88 -9.26 -14.19
C ALA A 93 2.38 -9.06 -15.61
N ASP A 94 1.58 -8.38 -16.43
CA ASP A 94 1.88 -8.06 -17.82
C ASP A 94 2.26 -6.58 -17.90
N GLN A 95 3.55 -6.31 -18.09
CA GLN A 95 4.07 -4.94 -18.17
C GLN A 95 3.76 -4.26 -19.51
N ASP A 96 3.47 -5.03 -20.56
CA ASP A 96 3.12 -4.45 -21.86
C ASP A 96 1.70 -3.90 -21.83
N THR A 97 0.79 -4.60 -21.14
CA THR A 97 -0.60 -4.17 -20.97
C THR A 97 -0.85 -3.37 -19.69
N GLY A 98 0.08 -3.43 -18.73
CA GLY A 98 -0.06 -2.79 -17.42
C GLY A 98 -1.10 -3.45 -16.53
N ARG A 99 -1.33 -4.76 -16.67
CA ARG A 99 -2.34 -5.50 -15.91
C ARG A 99 -1.75 -6.55 -15.00
N ILE A 100 -2.43 -6.80 -13.88
CA ILE A 100 -2.20 -7.95 -13.00
C ILE A 100 -3.42 -8.85 -13.02
N ASN A 101 -3.18 -10.16 -13.10
CA ASN A 101 -4.18 -11.21 -13.08
C ASN A 101 -3.94 -12.16 -11.93
N PHE A 102 -5.01 -12.55 -11.26
CA PHE A 102 -5.04 -13.62 -10.26
C PHE A 102 -5.96 -14.72 -10.75
N THR A 103 -5.46 -15.96 -10.79
CA THR A 103 -6.20 -17.14 -11.23
C THR A 103 -6.48 -18.03 -10.04
N PHE A 104 -7.75 -18.38 -9.84
CA PHE A 104 -8.23 -19.21 -8.73
C PHE A 104 -8.46 -20.66 -9.15
N ALA A 105 -8.52 -21.55 -8.17
CA ALA A 105 -8.69 -22.99 -8.38
C ALA A 105 -10.00 -23.38 -9.08
N ASP A 106 -11.03 -22.54 -8.96
CA ASP A 106 -12.32 -22.71 -9.63
C ASP A 106 -12.32 -22.17 -11.08
N GLY A 107 -11.18 -21.65 -11.55
CA GLY A 107 -11.01 -21.04 -12.86
C GLY A 107 -11.42 -19.57 -12.94
N ALA A 108 -11.89 -18.95 -11.84
CA ALA A 108 -12.16 -17.52 -11.82
C ALA A 108 -10.87 -16.71 -12.01
N ILE A 109 -11.02 -15.53 -12.62
CA ILE A 109 -9.92 -14.58 -12.84
C ILE A 109 -10.31 -13.22 -12.28
N ALA A 110 -9.45 -12.67 -11.42
CA ALA A 110 -9.47 -11.27 -11.02
C ALA A 110 -8.41 -10.51 -11.82
N GLU A 111 -8.82 -9.46 -12.55
CA GLU A 111 -7.92 -8.60 -13.32
C GLU A 111 -8.00 -7.16 -12.82
N ALA A 112 -6.86 -6.46 -12.78
CA ALA A 112 -6.81 -5.02 -12.50
C ALA A 112 -5.64 -4.34 -13.22
N ASP A 113 -5.76 -3.03 -13.42
CA ASP A 113 -4.61 -2.20 -13.82
C ASP A 113 -3.59 -2.18 -12.67
N MET A 114 -2.30 -2.22 -12.99
CA MET A 114 -1.23 -2.24 -12.00
C MET A 114 -0.26 -1.06 -12.14
N GLN A 115 0.41 -0.74 -11.04
CA GLN A 115 1.58 0.12 -11.00
C GLN A 115 2.68 -0.57 -10.19
N ILE A 116 3.91 -0.52 -10.68
CA ILE A 116 5.09 -1.09 -10.02
C ILE A 116 5.67 -0.04 -9.09
N VAL A 117 5.72 -0.36 -7.80
CA VAL A 117 6.29 0.52 -6.77
C VAL A 117 7.81 0.36 -6.71
N GLY A 118 8.29 -0.88 -6.81
CA GLY A 118 9.71 -1.20 -6.82
C GLY A 118 9.98 -2.68 -6.58
N THR A 119 11.25 -3.02 -6.42
CA THR A 119 11.72 -4.39 -6.21
C THR A 119 12.58 -4.47 -4.97
N TYR A 120 12.29 -5.41 -4.09
CA TYR A 120 13.09 -5.72 -2.91
C TYR A 120 13.96 -6.95 -3.16
N ASN A 121 15.28 -6.81 -3.04
CA ASN A 121 16.20 -7.93 -3.12
C ASN A 121 16.33 -8.60 -1.74
N THR A 122 15.95 -9.87 -1.65
CA THR A 122 15.92 -10.61 -0.38
C THR A 122 17.29 -11.03 0.13
N GLU A 123 18.32 -11.02 -0.73
CA GLU A 123 19.68 -11.44 -0.38
C GLU A 123 20.48 -10.32 0.29
N ASN A 124 20.26 -9.07 -0.12
CA ASN A 124 21.04 -7.93 0.37
C ASN A 124 20.21 -6.84 1.07
N GLY A 125 18.88 -7.01 1.18
CA GLY A 125 18.03 -6.08 1.92
C GLY A 125 17.96 -4.69 1.29
N THR A 126 17.80 -4.64 -0.03
CA THR A 126 17.70 -3.36 -0.76
C THR A 126 16.40 -3.25 -1.55
N PHE A 127 15.80 -2.06 -1.57
CA PHE A 127 14.65 -1.73 -2.40
C PHE A 127 15.06 -0.77 -3.51
N LEU A 128 14.85 -1.18 -4.77
CA LEU A 128 15.04 -0.35 -5.95
C LEU A 128 13.68 0.19 -6.39
N TRP A 129 13.53 1.51 -6.36
CA TRP A 129 12.27 2.19 -6.67
C TRP A 129 11.90 2.09 -8.15
N GLY A 130 10.60 1.88 -8.42
CA GLY A 130 10.04 1.76 -9.76
C GLY A 130 10.22 3.01 -10.62
N TRP A 131 10.29 4.22 -10.02
CA TRP A 131 10.49 5.48 -10.74
C TRP A 131 11.89 5.67 -11.32
N ASP A 132 12.88 4.85 -10.93
CA ASP A 132 14.24 4.79 -11.51
C ASP A 132 14.70 3.34 -11.73
N HIS A 133 13.73 2.44 -11.99
CA HIS A 133 14.00 1.04 -12.28
C HIS A 133 14.13 0.84 -13.80
N PRO A 134 15.27 0.34 -14.32
CA PRO A 134 15.54 0.30 -15.77
C PRO A 134 14.57 -0.60 -16.56
N SER A 135 14.00 -1.61 -15.90
CA SER A 135 13.03 -2.53 -16.50
C SER A 135 11.57 -2.13 -16.31
N VAL A 136 11.27 -1.00 -15.66
CA VAL A 136 9.90 -0.53 -15.45
C VAL A 136 9.61 0.58 -16.45
N ALA A 137 8.57 0.40 -17.25
CA ALA A 137 8.11 1.45 -18.15
C ALA A 137 7.52 2.62 -17.35
N GLU A 138 7.82 3.86 -17.76
CA GLU A 138 7.35 5.09 -17.10
C GLU A 138 5.83 5.10 -16.81
N PRO A 139 4.93 4.62 -17.70
CA PRO A 139 3.50 4.58 -17.40
C PRO A 139 3.10 3.66 -16.24
N LEU A 140 3.97 2.72 -15.85
CA LEU A 140 3.75 1.79 -14.75
C LEU A 140 4.37 2.24 -13.43
N SER A 141 5.11 3.35 -13.41
CA SER A 141 5.78 3.85 -12.20
C SER A 141 5.10 5.07 -11.56
N LYS A 142 3.84 5.37 -11.91
CA LYS A 142 3.19 6.62 -11.45
C LYS A 142 3.04 6.66 -9.93
N HIS A 143 2.65 5.55 -9.30
CA HIS A 143 2.53 5.49 -7.85
C HIS A 143 3.89 5.59 -7.13
N ALA A 144 4.94 5.01 -7.72
CA ALA A 144 6.31 5.20 -7.24
C ALA A 144 6.75 6.68 -7.33
N ALA A 145 6.41 7.36 -8.44
CA ALA A 145 6.72 8.77 -8.61
C ALA A 145 5.98 9.67 -7.60
N LEU A 146 4.73 9.35 -7.25
CA LEU A 146 4.01 10.03 -6.17
C LEU A 146 4.70 9.84 -4.82
N ALA A 147 5.14 8.62 -4.50
CA ALA A 147 5.90 8.35 -3.28
C ALA A 147 7.22 9.15 -3.24
N ARG A 148 7.91 9.29 -4.38
CA ARG A 148 9.09 10.15 -4.51
C ARG A 148 8.76 11.62 -4.21
N GLN A 149 7.66 12.13 -4.75
CA GLN A 149 7.22 13.51 -4.49
C GLN A 149 6.91 13.72 -3.00
N PHE A 150 6.21 12.77 -2.37
CA PHE A 150 6.00 12.76 -0.92
C PHE A 150 7.34 12.79 -0.16
N GLY A 151 8.34 12.04 -0.62
CA GLY A 151 9.69 12.07 -0.08
C GLY A 151 10.34 13.44 -0.15
N LEU A 152 10.30 14.08 -1.32
CA LEU A 152 10.85 15.42 -1.54
C LEU A 152 10.18 16.45 -0.63
N ASP A 153 8.85 16.44 -0.57
CA ASP A 153 8.09 17.45 0.18
C ASP A 153 8.26 17.30 1.70
N ASN A 154 8.74 16.15 2.19
CA ASN A 154 8.93 15.85 3.61
C ASN A 154 10.39 15.63 4.00
N GLY A 155 11.34 15.81 3.09
CA GLY A 155 12.76 15.62 3.36
C GLY A 155 13.14 14.17 3.71
N LEU A 156 12.47 13.17 3.13
CA LEU A 156 12.68 11.75 3.42
C LEU A 156 13.59 11.12 2.36
N SER A 157 14.88 10.99 2.65
CA SER A 157 15.87 10.45 1.69
C SER A 157 15.51 9.05 1.19
N ARG A 158 14.90 8.21 2.03
CA ARG A 158 14.49 6.84 1.68
C ARG A 158 13.48 6.75 0.53
N TYR A 159 12.81 7.84 0.21
CA TYR A 159 11.85 7.95 -0.90
C TYR A 159 12.46 8.60 -2.15
N THR A 160 13.62 9.25 -2.03
CA THR A 160 14.22 10.07 -3.09
C THR A 160 15.52 9.49 -3.64
N GLU A 161 16.18 8.60 -2.90
CA GLU A 161 17.28 7.78 -3.36
C GLU A 161 16.75 6.61 -4.21
N ARG A 162 17.39 6.33 -5.35
CA ARG A 162 16.95 5.26 -6.27
C ARG A 162 16.88 3.88 -5.63
N MET A 163 17.83 3.60 -4.75
CA MET A 163 18.02 2.31 -4.10
C MET A 163 18.32 2.56 -2.64
N VAL A 164 17.61 1.87 -1.76
CA VAL A 164 17.69 2.08 -0.31
C VAL A 164 17.84 0.76 0.41
N GLU A 165 18.66 0.75 1.47
CA GLU A 165 18.69 -0.38 2.40
C GLU A 165 17.41 -0.36 3.25
N CYS A 166 16.74 -1.51 3.32
CA CYS A 166 15.50 -1.65 4.06
C CYS A 166 15.21 -3.12 4.42
N THR A 167 14.24 -3.33 5.30
CA THR A 167 13.61 -4.64 5.50
C THR A 167 12.44 -4.83 4.53
N GLU A 168 11.91 -6.05 4.46
CA GLU A 168 10.68 -6.32 3.70
C GLU A 168 9.47 -5.56 4.29
N ASP A 169 9.40 -5.41 5.62
CA ASP A 169 8.34 -4.65 6.29
C ASP A 169 8.37 -3.17 5.86
N GLU A 170 9.56 -2.58 5.74
CA GLU A 170 9.72 -1.21 5.26
C GLU A 170 9.40 -1.09 3.76
N ALA A 171 9.66 -2.12 2.95
CA ALA A 171 9.20 -2.17 1.57
C ALA A 171 7.65 -2.16 1.48
N TRP A 172 6.96 -2.79 2.44
CA TRP A 172 5.51 -2.67 2.57
C TRP A 172 5.06 -1.27 3.00
N GLU A 173 5.81 -0.58 3.88
CA GLU A 173 5.53 0.82 4.23
C GLU A 173 5.62 1.73 3.00
N PHE A 174 6.68 1.58 2.19
CA PHE A 174 6.85 2.31 0.92
C PHE A 174 5.67 2.06 -0.02
N THR A 175 5.28 0.79 -0.16
CA THR A 175 4.16 0.37 -1.00
C THR A 175 2.84 0.91 -0.51
N ALA A 176 2.61 0.95 0.81
CA ALA A 176 1.39 1.50 1.39
C ALA A 176 1.27 3.01 1.16
N VAL A 177 2.37 3.76 1.28
CA VAL A 177 2.39 5.19 0.93
C VAL A 177 2.10 5.40 -0.55
N ALA A 178 2.75 4.65 -1.43
CA ALA A 178 2.51 4.71 -2.87
C ALA A 178 1.04 4.38 -3.21
N ALA A 179 0.47 3.34 -2.58
CA ALA A 179 -0.92 2.95 -2.73
C ALA A 179 -1.88 4.05 -2.28
N ARG A 180 -1.67 4.64 -1.11
CA ARG A 180 -2.53 5.71 -0.58
C ARG A 180 -2.49 6.96 -1.45
N LEU A 181 -1.30 7.38 -1.89
CA LEU A 181 -1.13 8.55 -2.75
C LEU A 181 -1.72 8.33 -4.15
N GLY A 182 -1.60 7.10 -4.67
CA GLY A 182 -2.15 6.71 -5.97
C GLY A 182 -3.62 6.29 -5.92
N GLU A 183 -4.29 6.42 -4.77
CA GLU A 183 -5.67 5.96 -4.55
C GLU A 183 -5.91 4.51 -5.02
N ALA A 184 -4.89 3.65 -4.83
CA ALA A 184 -4.93 2.27 -5.26
C ALA A 184 -6.01 1.50 -4.48
N ASN A 185 -6.59 0.50 -5.14
CA ASN A 185 -7.59 -0.37 -4.54
C ASN A 185 -6.95 -1.40 -3.61
N GLY A 186 -5.70 -1.78 -3.87
CA GLY A 186 -4.87 -2.60 -2.99
C GLY A 186 -3.45 -2.74 -3.50
N ALA A 187 -2.68 -3.64 -2.88
CA ALA A 187 -1.31 -3.95 -3.27
C ALA A 187 -1.02 -5.43 -3.18
N TYR A 188 -0.01 -5.85 -3.94
CA TYR A 188 0.44 -7.23 -4.02
C TYR A 188 1.95 -7.29 -4.16
N ARG A 189 2.56 -8.39 -3.72
CA ARG A 189 3.96 -8.70 -4.00
C ARG A 189 4.11 -10.10 -4.55
N GLY A 190 5.06 -10.28 -5.45
CA GLY A 190 5.34 -11.59 -6.03
C GLY A 190 6.83 -11.82 -6.28
N PRO A 191 7.28 -13.08 -6.36
CA PRO A 191 8.66 -13.39 -6.69
C PRO A 191 9.02 -13.00 -8.12
N ALA A 192 10.20 -12.40 -8.30
CA ALA A 192 10.82 -12.06 -9.57
C ALA A 192 12.32 -12.40 -9.50
N GLY A 193 12.67 -13.67 -9.78
CA GLY A 193 14.02 -14.17 -9.57
C GLY A 193 14.39 -14.19 -8.09
N THR A 194 15.49 -13.51 -7.72
CA THR A 194 15.94 -13.35 -6.31
C THR A 194 15.33 -12.13 -5.61
N ALA A 195 14.44 -11.40 -6.28
CA ALA A 195 13.76 -10.23 -5.74
C ALA A 195 12.27 -10.50 -5.57
N LEU A 196 11.62 -9.64 -4.77
CA LEU A 196 10.19 -9.50 -4.68
C LEU A 196 9.79 -8.21 -5.41
N VAL A 197 8.88 -8.30 -6.36
CA VAL A 197 8.29 -7.11 -6.99
C VAL A 197 7.07 -6.66 -6.17
N PHE A 198 7.03 -5.38 -5.84
CA PHE A 198 5.92 -4.75 -5.12
C PHE A 198 5.08 -3.92 -6.10
N MET A 199 3.79 -4.20 -6.11
CA MET A 199 2.83 -3.63 -7.04
C MET A 199 1.62 -3.12 -6.29
N THR A 200 1.01 -2.08 -6.84
CA THR A 200 -0.34 -1.66 -6.47
C THR A 200 -1.29 -2.00 -7.61
N PHE A 201 -2.56 -2.22 -7.29
CA PHE A 201 -3.58 -2.53 -8.28
C PHE A 201 -4.82 -1.64 -8.11
N GLY A 202 -5.48 -1.36 -9.24
CA GLY A 202 -6.72 -0.60 -9.33
C GLY A 202 -7.97 -1.45 -9.05
N GLU A 203 -9.12 -0.99 -9.50
CA GLU A 203 -10.39 -1.72 -9.31
C GLU A 203 -10.33 -3.13 -9.92
N ILE A 204 -10.80 -4.11 -9.14
CA ILE A 204 -10.81 -5.52 -9.55
C ILE A 204 -12.01 -5.82 -10.44
N LYS A 205 -11.74 -6.44 -11.59
CA LYS A 205 -12.72 -7.02 -12.49
C LYS A 205 -12.70 -8.54 -12.34
N LEU A 206 -13.77 -9.10 -11.79
CA LEU A 206 -13.92 -10.54 -11.67
C LEU A 206 -14.62 -11.11 -12.90
N SER A 207 -14.06 -12.19 -13.42
CA SER A 207 -14.67 -13.00 -14.47
C SER A 207 -14.69 -14.47 -14.02
N LYS A 208 -15.78 -15.15 -14.34
CA LYS A 208 -15.94 -16.59 -14.12
C LYS A 208 -15.95 -17.30 -15.48
N PRO A 209 -15.45 -18.54 -15.55
CA PRO A 209 -15.49 -19.34 -16.77
C PRO A 209 -16.92 -19.66 -17.24
#